data_AF-X1QBE7-F1
#
_entry.id   AF-X1QBE7-F1
#
_cell.length_a   1.000
_cell.length_b   1.000
_cell.length_c   1.000
_cell.angle_alpha   90.00
_cell.angle_beta   90.00
_cell.angle_gamma   90.00
#
_symmetry.space_group_name_H-M   'P 1'
#
loop_
_entity.id
_entity.type
_entity.pdbx_description
1 polymer ?
#
loop_
_entity_poly.entity_id
_entity_poly.type
_entity_poly.pdbx_seq_one_letter_code
_entity_poly.pdbx_strand_id
1 'polypeptide(L)'
;CRNRRDPLFPYPNDSPEYYGTVVIDPLVNSHLPVIQWFVTDVSASERDSGTRGSVSYLGEFYDNVVIHRRGGSTAGAPKKHFKFRFNRGYKFRYRDGMPRVNEFNLNSTYSDKAYRQRQRDACPH
;
A
#
# COMPACT_ATOMS: atom_id res chain seq x y z
N CYS A 1 -18.41 -29.55 13.75
CA CYS A 1 -18.83 -28.22 13.24
C CYS A 1 -17.62 -27.55 12.60
N ARG A 2 -17.57 -27.38 11.27
CA ARG A 2 -16.43 -26.73 10.59
C ARG A 2 -16.60 -25.23 10.77
N ASN A 3 -15.79 -24.63 11.65
CA ASN A 3 -15.79 -23.20 11.92
C ASN A 3 -15.34 -22.45 10.64
N ARG A 4 -16.29 -21.98 9.82
CA ARG A 4 -16.02 -21.20 8.62
C ARG A 4 -15.91 -19.74 9.04
N ARG A 5 -14.68 -19.23 9.09
CA ARG A 5 -14.42 -17.79 9.13
C ARG A 5 -14.71 -17.17 7.76
N ASP A 6 -15.21 -15.93 7.78
CA ASP A 6 -15.33 -15.07 6.61
C ASP A 6 -14.59 -13.76 6.92
N PRO A 7 -13.50 -13.40 6.21
CA PRO A 7 -13.01 -14.05 4.99
C PRO A 7 -12.43 -15.44 5.26
N LEU A 8 -12.53 -16.29 4.24
CA LEU A 8 -11.83 -17.57 4.23
C LEU A 8 -10.31 -17.31 4.22
N PHE A 9 -9.63 -17.71 5.30
CA PHE A 9 -8.16 -17.66 5.39
C PHE A 9 -7.53 -19.09 5.32
N PRO A 10 -7.74 -19.86 4.24
CA PRO A 10 -7.20 -21.22 4.13
C PRO A 10 -5.69 -21.25 3.90
N TYR A 11 -5.11 -20.15 3.40
CA TYR A 11 -3.70 -20.03 3.09
C TYR A 11 -3.10 -18.84 3.85
N PRO A 12 -2.44 -19.06 5.00
CA PRO A 12 -1.94 -17.97 5.84
C PRO A 12 -1.04 -16.96 5.11
N ASN A 13 -0.43 -17.39 4.01
CA ASN A 13 0.49 -16.61 3.20
C ASN A 13 -0.06 -16.15 1.85
N ASP A 14 -1.29 -16.53 1.49
CA ASP A 14 -1.87 -16.32 0.15
C ASP A 14 -3.41 -16.15 0.22
N SER A 15 -3.92 -15.65 1.35
CA SER A 15 -5.34 -15.30 1.51
C SER A 15 -5.50 -14.15 2.54
N PRO A 16 -6.55 -13.32 2.42
CA PRO A 16 -6.91 -12.31 3.41
C PRO A 16 -7.28 -12.95 4.73
N GLU A 17 -6.82 -12.35 5.82
CA GLU A 17 -7.24 -12.70 7.16
C GLU A 17 -8.41 -11.81 7.63
N TYR A 18 -8.41 -10.55 7.20
CA TYR A 18 -9.40 -9.55 7.62
C TYR A 18 -10.06 -8.83 6.43
N TYR A 19 -11.33 -8.47 6.60
CA TYR A 19 -11.94 -7.39 5.83
C TYR A 19 -11.52 -6.04 6.41
N GLY A 20 -11.49 -5.02 5.56
CA GLY A 20 -11.17 -3.68 5.99
C GLY A 20 -11.76 -2.64 5.05
N THR A 21 -11.90 -1.44 5.57
CA THR A 21 -12.13 -0.23 4.80
C THR A 21 -11.26 0.87 5.39
N VAL A 22 -10.90 1.84 4.58
CA VAL A 22 -10.14 3.00 5.05
C VAL A 22 -11.06 4.21 5.02
N VAL A 23 -11.16 4.89 6.16
CA VAL A 23 -11.82 6.19 6.22
C VAL A 23 -10.95 7.16 5.45
N ILE A 24 -11.48 7.67 4.34
CA ILE A 24 -10.80 8.70 3.54
C ILE A 24 -10.78 9.96 4.39
N ASP A 25 -9.59 10.47 4.69
CA ASP A 25 -9.43 11.77 5.31
C ASP A 25 -9.85 12.84 4.29
N PRO A 26 -10.94 13.59 4.51
CA PRO A 26 -11.42 14.60 3.57
C PRO A 26 -10.45 15.76 3.39
N LEU A 27 -9.41 15.88 4.24
CA LEU A 27 -8.34 16.87 4.10
C LEU A 27 -7.32 16.46 3.02
N VAL A 28 -7.27 15.18 2.63
CA VAL A 28 -6.41 14.68 1.55
C VAL A 28 -7.10 14.93 0.21
N ASN A 29 -6.97 16.16 -0.29
CA ASN A 29 -7.44 16.55 -1.61
C ASN A 29 -6.34 16.28 -2.65
N SER A 30 -6.42 15.15 -3.35
CA SER A 30 -5.49 14.79 -4.42
C SER A 30 -6.25 14.47 -5.70
N HIS A 31 -5.87 15.14 -6.79
CA HIS A 31 -6.33 14.77 -8.14
C HIS A 31 -5.70 13.47 -8.65
N LEU A 32 -4.66 12.98 -7.96
CA LEU A 32 -3.98 11.73 -8.28
C LEU A 32 -4.47 10.60 -7.37
N PRO A 33 -4.61 9.35 -7.88
CA PRO A 33 -4.90 8.19 -7.07
C PRO A 33 -3.89 8.02 -5.94
N VAL A 34 -4.38 7.92 -4.70
CA VAL A 34 -3.55 7.72 -3.51
C VAL A 34 -3.55 6.24 -3.14
N ILE A 35 -2.37 5.65 -2.98
CA ILE A 35 -2.20 4.32 -2.39
C ILE A 35 -1.91 4.49 -0.90
N GLN A 36 -2.73 3.90 -0.04
CA GLN A 36 -2.49 3.83 1.40
C GLN A 36 -2.11 2.41 1.77
N TRP A 37 -0.95 2.20 2.40
CA TRP A 37 -0.60 0.89 2.95
C TRP A 37 -0.37 0.98 4.45
N PHE A 38 -0.64 -0.12 5.13
CA PHE A 38 -0.58 -0.23 6.58
C PHE A 38 0.32 -1.41 6.93
N VAL A 39 1.35 -1.14 7.71
CA VAL A 39 2.32 -2.14 8.20
C VAL A 39 2.58 -1.88 9.66
N THR A 40 2.72 -2.95 10.46
CA THR A 40 3.03 -2.84 11.89
C THR A 40 4.44 -2.31 12.12
N ASP A 41 5.40 -2.78 11.32
CA ASP A 41 6.79 -2.34 11.37
C ASP A 41 7.21 -1.82 9.99
N VAL A 42 7.33 -0.49 9.89
CA VAL A 42 7.80 0.19 8.68
C VAL A 42 9.22 -0.23 8.34
N SER A 43 10.10 -0.41 9.32
CA SER A 43 11.49 -0.81 9.08
C SER A 43 11.58 -2.20 8.45
N ALA A 44 10.66 -3.11 8.79
CA ALA A 44 10.59 -4.43 8.18
C ALA A 44 10.18 -4.38 6.71
N SER A 45 9.31 -3.44 6.31
CA SER A 45 8.94 -3.24 4.90
C SER A 45 10.12 -2.76 4.04
N GLU A 46 11.14 -2.16 4.66
CA GLU A 46 12.33 -1.64 4.00
C GLU A 46 13.47 -2.65 3.89
N ARG A 47 13.29 -3.86 4.43
CA ARG A 47 14.22 -4.99 4.30
C ARG A 47 13.82 -5.85 3.10
N ASP A 48 14.79 -6.60 2.59
CA ASP A 48 14.54 -7.52 1.46
C ASP A 48 13.69 -8.72 1.87
N SER A 49 13.68 -9.07 3.16
CA SER A 49 12.76 -10.06 3.75
C SER A 49 11.30 -9.62 3.69
N GLY A 50 11.05 -8.31 3.69
CA GLY A 50 9.71 -7.73 3.68
C GLY A 50 8.92 -7.90 4.98
N THR A 51 7.69 -7.42 4.91
CA THR A 51 6.65 -7.61 5.92
C THR A 51 5.29 -7.83 5.25
N ARG A 52 4.30 -8.25 6.02
CA ARG A 52 2.91 -8.33 5.60
C ARG A 52 2.15 -7.10 6.10
N GLY A 53 1.22 -6.64 5.29
CA GLY A 53 0.38 -5.50 5.62
C GLY A 53 -0.86 -5.45 4.76
N SER A 54 -1.59 -4.35 4.85
CA SER A 54 -2.81 -4.13 4.09
C SER A 54 -2.66 -2.92 3.18
N VAL A 55 -3.36 -2.91 2.05
CA VAL A 55 -3.32 -1.85 1.04
C VAL A 55 -4.75 -1.41 0.72
N SER A 56 -4.99 -0.10 0.67
CA SER A 56 -6.21 0.51 0.17
C SER A 56 -5.91 1.36 -1.07
N TYR A 57 -6.66 1.12 -2.13
CA TYR A 57 -6.52 1.85 -3.40
C TYR A 57 -7.80 1.79 -4.21
N LEU A 58 -8.23 2.94 -4.77
CA LEU A 58 -9.47 3.07 -5.56
C LEU A 58 -10.71 2.46 -4.89
N GLY A 59 -10.80 2.57 -3.55
CA GLY A 59 -11.91 2.03 -2.77
C GLY A 59 -11.88 0.52 -2.53
N GLU A 60 -10.84 -0.19 -2.99
CA GLU A 60 -10.63 -1.61 -2.67
C GLU A 60 -9.59 -1.78 -1.56
N PHE A 61 -9.90 -2.64 -0.60
CA PHE A 61 -9.00 -3.05 0.47
C PHE A 61 -8.42 -4.45 0.19
N TYR A 62 -7.11 -4.55 0.31
CA TYR A 62 -6.34 -5.77 0.10
C TYR A 62 -5.59 -6.10 1.39
N ASP A 63 -5.88 -7.24 1.98
CA ASP A 63 -5.20 -7.70 3.18
C ASP A 63 -4.10 -8.72 2.86
N ASN A 64 -3.18 -8.88 3.80
CA ASN A 64 -2.11 -9.87 3.76
C ASN A 64 -1.17 -9.72 2.54
N VAL A 65 -0.92 -8.48 2.12
CA VAL A 65 -0.02 -8.13 1.01
C VAL A 65 1.41 -8.20 1.48
N VAL A 66 2.29 -8.83 0.70
CA VAL A 66 3.73 -8.84 0.97
C VAL A 66 4.36 -7.57 0.42
N ILE A 67 5.02 -6.82 1.29
CA ILE A 67 5.64 -5.53 1.00
C ILE A 67 7.12 -5.62 1.35
N HIS A 68 7.98 -5.33 0.39
CA HIS A 68 9.42 -5.34 0.62
C HIS A 68 10.15 -4.33 -0.25
N ARG A 69 11.36 -3.97 0.18
CA ARG A 69 12.27 -3.14 -0.63
C ARG A 69 12.67 -3.89 -1.90
N ARG A 70 12.79 -3.14 -2.99
CA ARG A 70 13.26 -3.61 -4.29
C ARG A 70 14.63 -3.00 -4.59
N GLY A 71 15.58 -3.83 -5.04
CA GLY A 71 16.91 -3.40 -5.49
C GLY A 71 17.96 -3.41 -4.37
N GLY A 72 18.74 -4.49 -4.29
CA GLY A 72 19.78 -4.67 -3.27
C GLY A 72 20.91 -3.63 -3.31
N SER A 73 21.12 -2.95 -4.43
CA SER A 73 22.14 -1.91 -4.63
C SER A 73 21.68 -0.49 -4.23
N THR A 74 20.43 -0.32 -3.82
CA THR A 74 19.88 0.99 -3.36
C THR A 74 19.72 1.07 -1.84
N ALA A 75 20.36 0.17 -1.09
CA ALA A 75 20.27 0.14 0.38
C ALA A 75 20.76 1.45 1.04
N GLY A 76 21.70 2.16 0.41
CA GLY A 76 22.19 3.48 0.84
C GLY A 76 21.52 4.67 0.14
N ALA A 77 20.57 4.44 -0.76
CA ALA A 77 19.86 5.53 -1.42
C ALA A 77 18.86 6.16 -0.44
N PRO A 78 18.72 7.50 -0.41
CA PRO A 78 17.68 8.18 0.38
C PRO A 78 16.26 7.73 0.03
N LYS A 79 16.10 7.03 -1.11
CA LYS A 79 14.85 6.80 -1.80
C LYS A 79 14.67 5.31 -2.11
N LYS A 80 13.87 4.62 -1.32
CA LYS A 80 13.65 3.17 -1.42
C LYS A 80 12.58 2.87 -2.47
N HIS A 81 12.82 1.87 -3.30
CA HIS A 81 11.81 1.31 -4.20
C HIS A 81 11.08 0.20 -3.46
N PHE A 82 9.76 0.09 -3.64
CA PHE A 82 8.96 -0.94 -3.00
C PHE A 82 8.34 -1.88 -4.02
N LYS A 83 8.15 -3.13 -3.61
CA LYS A 83 7.42 -4.14 -4.35
C LYS A 83 6.26 -4.63 -3.50
N PHE A 84 5.08 -4.66 -4.12
CA PHE A 84 3.84 -5.14 -3.51
C PHE A 84 3.44 -6.42 -4.22
N ARG A 85 3.26 -7.50 -3.46
CA ARG A 85 2.80 -8.81 -3.97
C ARG A 85 1.49 -9.19 -3.28
N PHE A 86 0.45 -9.31 -4.09
CA PHE A 86 -0.91 -9.60 -3.66
C PHE A 86 -1.19 -11.10 -3.68
N ASN A 87 -2.19 -11.53 -2.91
CA ASN A 87 -2.63 -12.92 -2.87
C ASN A 87 -3.19 -13.34 -4.24
N ARG A 88 -2.97 -14.59 -4.66
CA ARG A 88 -3.34 -15.09 -6.00
C ARG A 88 -4.83 -14.90 -6.34
N GLY A 89 -5.70 -15.02 -5.33
CA GLY A 89 -7.15 -14.82 -5.46
C GLY A 89 -7.60 -13.36 -5.34
N TYR A 90 -6.73 -12.45 -4.92
CA TYR A 90 -7.05 -11.06 -4.58
C TYR A 90 -6.11 -10.11 -5.32
N LYS A 91 -6.15 -10.19 -6.65
CA LYS A 91 -5.28 -9.42 -7.55
C LYS A 91 -5.60 -7.93 -7.51
N PHE A 92 -4.56 -7.11 -7.61
CA PHE A 92 -4.63 -5.66 -7.55
C PHE A 92 -5.26 -5.06 -8.80
N ARG A 93 -6.21 -4.15 -8.62
CA ARG A 93 -6.79 -3.31 -9.66
C ARG A 93 -6.10 -1.94 -9.65
N TYR A 94 -5.23 -1.70 -10.64
CA TYR A 94 -4.53 -0.42 -10.76
C TYR A 94 -5.36 0.66 -11.50
N ARG A 95 -6.31 0.23 -12.33
CA ARG A 95 -7.24 1.09 -13.08
C ARG A 95 -8.52 0.31 -13.39
N ASP A 96 -9.64 1.02 -13.45
CA ASP A 96 -10.90 0.43 -13.88
C ASP A 96 -10.83 -0.07 -15.33
N GLY A 97 -11.56 -1.15 -15.63
CA GLY A 97 -11.60 -1.79 -16.95
C GLY A 97 -10.33 -2.53 -17.39
N MET A 98 -9.24 -2.50 -16.61
CA MET A 98 -7.99 -3.19 -16.95
C MET A 98 -7.84 -4.55 -16.24
N PRO A 99 -7.04 -5.49 -16.81
CA PRO A 99 -6.70 -6.73 -16.13
C PRO A 99 -6.04 -6.48 -14.78
N ARG A 100 -6.43 -7.26 -13.76
CA ARG A 100 -5.81 -7.22 -12.43
C ARG A 100 -4.43 -7.88 -12.42
N VAL A 101 -3.54 -7.38 -11.59
CA VAL A 101 -2.13 -7.85 -11.50
C VAL A 101 -1.82 -8.47 -10.14
N ASN A 102 -0.87 -9.41 -10.12
CA ASN A 102 -0.42 -10.05 -8.87
C ASN A 102 0.59 -9.18 -8.10
N GLU A 103 1.25 -8.26 -8.81
CA GLU A 103 2.29 -7.41 -8.23
C GLU A 103 2.39 -6.09 -8.96
N PHE A 104 2.86 -5.06 -8.26
CA PHE A 104 3.35 -3.85 -8.88
C PHE A 104 4.59 -3.34 -8.15
N ASN A 105 5.38 -2.53 -8.85
CA ASN A 105 6.57 -1.88 -8.31
C ASN A 105 6.27 -0.40 -8.13
N LEU A 106 6.51 0.12 -6.93
CA LEU A 106 6.50 1.55 -6.67
C LEU A 106 7.93 2.08 -6.78
N ASN A 107 8.20 2.76 -7.88
CA ASN A 107 9.48 3.44 -8.06
C ASN A 107 9.44 4.79 -7.37
N SER A 108 10.53 5.12 -6.68
CA SER A 108 10.54 6.32 -5.88
C SER A 108 10.74 7.56 -6.78
N THR A 109 9.63 8.24 -7.06
CA THR A 109 9.52 9.72 -7.10
C THR A 109 8.81 10.26 -5.85
N TYR A 110 8.36 9.35 -4.99
CA TYR A 110 7.17 9.49 -4.17
C TYR A 110 7.49 9.30 -2.69
N SER A 111 8.30 10.21 -2.15
CA SER A 111 8.39 10.48 -0.72
C SER A 111 8.87 11.91 -0.46
N ASP A 112 8.59 12.84 -1.40
CA ASP A 112 8.30 14.19 -0.92
C ASP A 112 7.07 13.99 -0.04
N LYS A 113 7.26 14.20 1.26
CA LYS A 113 6.15 14.27 2.20
C LYS A 113 5.12 15.15 1.52
N ALA A 114 3.87 14.70 1.39
CA ALA A 114 2.76 15.58 1.07
C ALA A 114 2.48 16.51 2.26
N TYR A 115 3.52 17.25 2.67
CA TYR A 115 3.53 18.39 3.54
C TYR A 115 4.50 19.42 2.92
N ARG A 116 4.19 19.85 1.70
CA ARG A 116 4.66 21.13 1.18
C ARG A 116 3.52 21.84 0.47
N GLN A 117 2.79 22.64 1.26
CA GLN A 117 2.74 24.06 0.96
C GLN A 117 2.84 24.84 2.27
N ARG A 118 4.03 25.37 2.57
CA ARG A 118 4.09 26.66 3.26
C ARG A 118 3.68 27.69 2.21
N GLN A 119 2.46 28.17 2.26
CA GLN A 119 2.18 29.56 1.88
C GLN A 119 1.95 30.28 3.18
N ARG A 120 2.93 31.09 3.58
CA ARG A 120 2.65 32.19 4.48
C ARG A 120 1.88 33.17 3.62
N ASP A 121 0.56 33.11 3.70
CA ASP A 121 -0.28 34.18 3.21
C ASP A 121 -0.09 35.34 4.17
N ALA A 122 0.76 36.28 3.77
CA ALA A 122 0.78 37.60 4.37
C ALA A 122 -0.56 38.27 4.01
N CYS A 123 -1.33 38.62 5.03
CA CYS A 123 -2.52 39.43 4.90
C CYS A 123 -2.11 40.87 4.55
N PRO A 124 -2.58 41.48 3.44
CA PRO A 124 -2.51 42.92 3.29
C PRO A 124 -3.71 43.56 4.01
N HIS A 125 -3.41 44.56 4.84
CA HIS A 125 -4.38 45.52 5.34
C HIS A 125 -4.86 46.45 4.23
#